data_AF-A0A151TBA2-F1
#
_entry.id   AF-A0A151TBA2-F1
#
_cell.length_a   1.000
_cell.length_b   1.000
_cell.length_c   1.000
_cell.angle_alpha   90.00
_cell.angle_beta   90.00
_cell.angle_gamma   90.00
#
_symmetry.space_group_name_H-M   'P 1'
#
loop_
_entity.id
_entity.type
_entity.pdbx_description
1 polymer ?
#
loop_
_entity_poly.entity_id
_entity_poly.type
_entity_poly.pdbx_seq_one_letter_code
_entity_poly.pdbx_strand_id
1 'polypeptide(L)' 'MRVKQLRGKEISLLKVIRGGNIEESVTWELESKMREAYPFLFSGKFQGRNF' A
#
# COMPACT_ATOMS: atom_id res chain seq x y z
N MET A 1 -8.01 5.13 -1.63
CA MET A 1 -7.79 4.59 -0.27
C MET A 1 -9.11 4.05 0.24
N ARG A 2 -9.18 2.80 0.72
CA ARG A 2 -10.42 2.22 1.26
C ARG A 2 -10.31 2.16 2.78
N VAL A 3 -11.20 2.85 3.48
CA VAL A 3 -11.32 2.78 4.94
C VAL A 3 -12.45 1.81 5.27
N LYS A 4 -12.15 0.81 6.12
CA LYS A 4 -13.14 -0.12 6.67
C LYS A 4 -13.31 0.13 8.16
N GLN A 5 -14.56 0.15 8.63
CA GLN A 5 -14.87 0.22 10.05
C GLN A 5 -15.03 -1.19 10.61
N LEU A 6 -14.19 -1.56 11.57
CA LEU A 6 -14.25 -2.84 12.28
C LEU A 6 -14.33 -2.58 13.77
N ARG A 7 -15.48 -2.91 14.38
CA ARG A 7 -15.72 -2.82 15.83
C ARG A 7 -15.33 -1.44 16.43
N GLY A 8 -15.65 -0.36 15.70
CA GLY A 8 -15.35 1.01 16.13
C GLY A 8 -13.92 1.50 15.84
N LYS A 9 -13.11 0.72 15.12
CA LYS A 9 -11.80 1.16 14.62
C LYS A 9 -11.82 1.35 13.10
N GLU A 10 -11.31 2.49 12.65
CA GLU A 10 -11.08 2.75 11.25
C GLU A 10 -9.80 2.05 10.80
N ILE A 11 -9.86 1.32 9.68
CA ILE A 11 -8.72 0.62 9.10
C ILE A 11 -8.58 1.03 7.64
N SER A 12 -7.49 1.73 7.32
CA SER A 12 -7.13 2.05 5.95
C SER A 12 -6.37 0.89 5.29
N LEU A 13 -6.86 0.45 4.13
CA LEU A 13 -6.26 -0.59 3.31
C LEU A 13 -5.66 0.01 2.03
N LEU A 14 -4.48 -0.49 1.66
CA LEU A 14 -3.80 -0.17 0.42
C LEU A 14 -3.69 -1.41 -0.46
N LYS A 15 -4.05 -1.22 -1.72
CA LYS A 15 -3.84 -2.23 -2.77
C LYS A 15 -2.38 -2.14 -3.18
N VAL A 16 -1.63 -3.21 -2.97
CA VAL A 16 -0.25 -3.32 -3.43
C VAL A 16 -0.24 -4.23 -4.66
N ILE A 17 0.23 -3.67 -5.77
CA ILE A 17 0.45 -4.41 -7.01
C ILE A 17 1.94 -4.73 -7.07
N ARG A 18 2.30 -6.00 -6.98
CA ARG A 18 3.69 -6.43 -7.13
C ARG A 18 3.83 -7.08 -8.51
N GLY A 19 4.24 -6.28 -9.49
CA GLY A 19 4.45 -6.72 -10.87
C GLY A 19 5.85 -7.30 -11.09
N GLY A 20 5.93 -8.40 -11.86
CA GLY A 20 7.18 -9.04 -12.27
C GLY A 20 7.03 -10.04 -13.41
N ASN A 21 5.99 -10.89 -13.40
CA ASN A 21 5.66 -11.82 -14.50
C ASN A 21 4.19 -12.23 -14.41
N ILE A 22 3.47 -12.17 -15.54
CA ILE A 22 2.18 -12.79 -15.99
C ILE A 22 0.99 -12.86 -15.01
N GLU A 23 1.21 -13.02 -13.71
CA GLU A 23 0.20 -13.03 -12.66
C GLU A 23 0.46 -11.85 -11.70
N GLU A 24 -0.22 -10.74 -11.95
CA GLU A 24 -0.21 -9.59 -11.04
C GLU A 24 -0.85 -9.99 -9.71
N SER A 25 -0.03 -10.44 -8.76
CA SER A 25 -0.49 -10.69 -7.39
C SER A 25 -0.90 -9.35 -6.74
N VAL A 26 -2.20 -9.22 -6.51
CA VAL A 26 -2.78 -8.09 -5.79
C VAL A 26 -2.94 -8.49 -4.33
N THR A 27 -2.15 -7.89 -3.46
CA THR A 27 -2.33 -8.03 -2.01
C THR A 27 -2.97 -6.77 -1.41
N TRP A 28 -3.82 -6.95 -0.41
CA TRP A 28 -4.41 -5.86 0.37
C TRP A 28 -3.71 -5.81 1.72
N GLU A 29 -2.97 -4.74 1.97
CA GLU A 29 -2.20 -4.57 3.18
C GLU A 29 -2.65 -3.34 3.96
N LEU A 30 -2.46 -3.37 5.27
CA LEU A 30 -2.82 -2.26 6.14
C LEU A 30 -1.90 -1.06 5.86
N GLU A 31 -2.48 0.11 5.72
CA GLU A 31 -1.72 1.34 5.52
C GLU A 31 -0.73 1.61 6.66
N SER A 32 -1.14 1.38 7.91
CA SER A 32 -0.25 1.55 9.07
C SER A 32 1.00 0.70 8.95
N LYS A 33 0.83 -0.59 8.59
CA LYS A 33 1.95 -1.51 8.38
C LYS A 33 2.82 -1.10 7.20
N MET A 34 2.21 -0.61 6.11
CA MET A 34 2.94 -0.12 4.94
C MET A 34 3.72 1.16 5.23
N ARG A 35 3.17 2.07 6.05
CA ARG A 35 3.88 3.29 6.49
C ARG A 35 5.07 2.97 7.39
N GLU A 36 4.96 1.95 8.23
CA GLU A 36 6.08 1.47 9.06
C GLU A 36 7.12 0.72 8.23
N ALA A 37 6.71 -0.19 7.35
CA ALA A 37 7.61 -1.04 6.57
C ALA A 37 8.27 -0.29 5.39
N TYR A 38 7.53 0.62 4.76
CA TYR A 38 7.97 1.36 3.57
C TYR A 38 7.61 2.85 3.69
N PRO A 39 8.15 3.57 4.69
CA PRO A 39 7.82 4.97 4.94
C PRO A 39 8.12 5.87 3.72
N PHE A 40 9.10 5.50 2.90
CA PHE A 40 9.47 6.23 1.68
C PHE A 40 8.33 6.27 0.64
N LEU A 41 7.46 5.27 0.58
CA LEU A 41 6.30 5.26 -0.33
C LEU A 41 5.27 6.34 0.01
N PHE A 42 5.26 6.81 1.27
CA PHE A 42 4.35 7.83 1.78
C PHE A 42 5.02 9.21 1.95
N SER A 43 6.31 9.30 1.65
CA SER A 43 7.09 10.52 1.82
C SER A 43 6.85 11.57 0.73
N GLY A 44 5.96 11.30 -0.25
CA GLY A 44 5.69 12.19 -1.39
C GLY A 44 6.83 12.29 -2.40
N LYS A 45 7.96 11.59 -2.18
CA LYS A 45 9.15 11.59 -3.03
C LYS A 45 9.19 10.41 -3.99
N PHE A 46 8.04 9.96 -4.50
CA PHE A 46 8.03 9.00 -5.60
C PHE A 46 8.43 9.74 -6.89
N GLN A 47 9.71 10.12 -6.98
CA GLN A 47 10.31 10.50 -8.23
C GLN A 47 10.47 9.20 -9.00
N GLY A 48 9.54 8.94 -9.90
CA GLY A 48 9.66 7.88 -10.89
C GLY A 48 10.96 8.09 -11.65
N ARG A 49 12.05 7.48 -11.19
CA ARG A 49 13.20 7.22 -12.04
C ARG A 49 12.75 6.10 -12.95
N ASN A 50 12.43 6.50 -14.18
CA ASN A 50 12.51 5.62 -15.33
C ASN A 50 13.92 5.00 -15.30
N PHE A 51 14.00 3.72 -14.97
CA PHE A 51 15.12 2.87 -15.34
C PHE A 51 14.67 2.07 -16.56
#